data_AF-A0A6A4GSD3-F1
#
_entry.id   AF-A0A6A4GSD3-F1
#
_cell.length_a   1.000
_cell.length_b   1.000
_cell.length_c   1.000
_cell.angle_alpha   90.00
_cell.angle_beta   90.00
_cell.angle_gamma   90.00
#
_symmetry.space_group_name_H-M   'P 1'
#
loop_
_entity.id
_entity.type
_entity.pdbx_description
1 polymer ?
#
loop_
_entity_poly.entity_id
_entity_poly.type
_entity_poly.pdbx_seq_one_letter_code
_entity_poly.pdbx_strand_id
1 'polypeptide(L)'
;LRPSQLEHIIHSNDQPNINLVVRPIEHALESYNDLAFLIPEGWKEGGPPPKKFVVFMDNTTHMEAATKALCKSLPPHLCDKIKWFHATMTNGYCNENLKSFRKGEIWGLFVTDAFGMGLNLPDIELVIQYHATCDFSMLWQRFGRAGRALSITATAIFLVKSGFFDTA
;
A
#
# COMPACT_ATOMS: atom_id res chain seq x y z
N LEU A 1 -21.46 10.38 -32.16
CA LEU A 1 -21.10 11.62 -31.44
C LEU A 1 -20.50 12.59 -32.46
N ARG A 2 -20.98 13.85 -32.53
CA ARG A 2 -20.45 14.86 -33.46
C ARG A 2 -19.19 15.49 -32.84
N PRO A 3 -18.02 15.46 -33.49
CA PRO A 3 -16.79 16.05 -32.94
C PRO A 3 -16.91 17.53 -32.61
N SER A 4 -17.79 18.26 -33.31
CA SER A 4 -18.05 19.69 -33.13
C SER A 4 -18.90 20.05 -31.89
N GLN A 5 -19.27 19.07 -31.06
CA GLN A 5 -20.05 19.27 -29.84
C GLN A 5 -19.38 18.61 -28.62
N LEU A 6 -18.07 18.38 -28.68
CA LEU A 6 -17.33 17.74 -27.60
C LEU A 6 -16.58 18.78 -26.77
N GLU A 7 -16.92 18.88 -25.49
CA GLU A 7 -16.15 19.64 -24.53
C GLU A 7 -15.11 18.73 -23.89
N HIS A 8 -13.85 19.15 -23.91
CA HIS A 8 -12.75 18.45 -23.24
C HIS A 8 -12.54 19.04 -21.86
N ILE A 9 -12.80 18.24 -20.82
CA ILE A 9 -12.48 18.60 -19.44
C ILE A 9 -11.20 17.85 -19.05
N ILE A 10 -10.12 18.59 -18.84
CA ILE A 10 -8.81 18.06 -18.44
C ILE A 10 -8.51 18.61 -17.05
N HIS A 11 -8.35 17.71 -16.08
CA HIS A 11 -7.91 18.05 -14.73
C HIS A 11 -6.47 17.58 -14.52
N SER A 12 -5.76 18.29 -13.64
CA SER A 12 -4.45 17.85 -13.18
C SER A 12 -4.60 16.55 -12.37
N ASN A 13 -3.63 15.64 -12.54
CA ASN A 13 -3.46 14.46 -11.71
C ASN A 13 -2.58 14.74 -10.47
N ASP A 14 -2.18 16.00 -10.27
CA ASP A 14 -1.35 16.42 -9.14
C ASP A 14 -2.08 16.23 -7.80
N GLN A 15 -1.37 15.64 -6.84
CA GLN A 15 -1.84 15.40 -5.48
C GLN A 15 -0.77 15.90 -4.51
N PRO A 16 -0.72 17.22 -4.25
CA PRO A 16 0.38 17.86 -3.51
C PRO A 16 0.47 17.40 -2.05
N ASN A 17 -0.56 16.72 -1.54
CA ASN A 17 -0.58 16.14 -0.20
C ASN A 17 0.04 14.73 -0.14
N ILE A 18 0.57 14.20 -1.26
CA ILE A 18 1.27 12.91 -1.31
C ILE A 18 2.77 13.14 -1.55
N ASN A 19 3.57 12.78 -0.56
CA ASN A 19 5.02 12.73 -0.71
C ASN A 19 5.41 11.49 -1.52
N LEU A 20 6.07 11.67 -2.65
CA LEU A 20 6.57 10.57 -3.48
C LEU A 20 8.01 10.24 -3.06
N VAL A 21 8.28 8.97 -2.80
CA VAL A 21 9.58 8.47 -2.37
C VAL A 21 9.95 7.25 -3.19
N VAL A 22 11.19 7.19 -3.67
CA VAL A 22 11.76 6.00 -4.32
C VAL A 22 12.92 5.51 -3.46
N ARG A 23 12.94 4.21 -3.14
CA ARG A 23 13.94 3.58 -2.26
C ARG A 23 14.48 2.30 -2.91
N PRO A 24 15.79 2.03 -2.80
CA PRO A 24 16.32 0.75 -3.20
C PRO A 24 15.82 -0.37 -2.29
N ILE A 25 15.66 -1.55 -2.87
CA ILE A 25 15.56 -2.82 -2.16
C ILE A 25 16.99 -3.26 -1.88
N GLU A 26 17.34 -3.32 -0.59
CA GLU A 26 18.69 -3.61 -0.10
C GLU A 26 18.84 -5.07 0.36
N HIS A 27 17.72 -5.76 0.61
CA HIS A 27 17.72 -7.15 1.02
C HIS A 27 17.22 -8.08 -0.10
N ALA A 28 17.36 -9.39 0.11
CA ALA A 28 16.78 -10.38 -0.81
C ALA A 28 15.25 -10.18 -0.91
N LEU A 29 14.68 -10.25 -2.11
CA LEU A 29 13.26 -9.94 -2.35
C LEU A 29 12.32 -10.80 -1.51
N GLU A 30 12.70 -12.05 -1.26
CA GLU A 30 11.96 -13.05 -0.49
C GLU A 30 12.13 -12.91 1.02
N SER A 31 13.05 -12.04 1.48
CA SER A 31 13.23 -11.75 2.91
C SER A 31 12.18 -10.76 3.43
N TYR A 32 11.71 -9.85 2.57
CA TYR A 32 10.79 -8.76 2.90
C TYR A 32 11.29 -7.80 3.99
N ASN A 33 12.59 -7.81 4.30
CA ASN A 33 13.19 -6.97 5.34
C ASN A 33 13.08 -5.47 5.02
N ASP A 34 13.03 -5.10 3.73
CA ASP A 34 12.80 -3.71 3.30
C ASP A 34 11.41 -3.16 3.70
N LEU A 35 10.50 -4.02 4.16
CA LEU A 35 9.19 -3.64 4.71
C LEU A 35 9.18 -3.49 6.24
N ALA A 36 10.28 -3.82 6.93
CA ALA A 36 10.34 -3.80 8.39
C ALA A 36 10.03 -2.42 8.98
N PHE A 37 10.36 -1.33 8.26
CA PHE A 37 10.07 0.06 8.69
C PHE A 37 8.58 0.35 8.89
N LEU A 38 7.68 -0.48 8.36
CA LEU A 38 6.24 -0.35 8.56
C LEU A 38 5.85 -0.55 10.02
N ILE A 39 6.66 -1.30 10.78
CA ILE A 39 6.55 -1.44 12.23
C ILE A 39 7.70 -0.65 12.84
N PRO A 40 7.45 0.49 13.51
CA PRO A 40 8.50 1.32 14.06
C PRO A 40 9.43 0.54 14.99
N GLU A 41 10.74 0.81 14.89
CA GLU A 41 11.71 0.20 15.79
C GLU A 41 11.39 0.54 17.25
N GLY A 42 11.40 -0.48 18.11
CA GLY A 42 11.05 -0.32 19.51
C GLY A 42 9.56 -0.06 19.78
N TRP A 43 8.67 -0.29 18.81
CA TRP A 43 7.23 -0.27 19.05
C TRP A 43 6.86 -1.24 20.17
N LYS A 44 6.06 -0.77 21.14
CA LYS A 44 5.61 -1.54 22.30
C LYS A 44 4.10 -1.60 22.33
N GLU A 45 3.58 -2.71 22.84
CA GLU A 45 2.16 -2.86 23.11
C GLU A 45 1.66 -1.73 24.05
N GLY A 46 0.52 -1.14 23.70
CA GLY A 46 -0.02 0.05 24.37
C GLY A 46 0.51 1.39 23.84
N GLY A 47 1.53 1.38 22.96
CA GLY A 47 1.96 2.56 22.22
C GLY A 47 0.97 2.97 21.11
N PRO A 48 1.19 4.13 20.46
CA PRO A 48 0.39 4.53 19.31
C PRO A 48 0.52 3.48 18.20
N PRO A 49 -0.57 3.20 17.45
CA PRO A 49 -0.48 2.26 16.34
C PRO A 49 0.49 2.76 15.27
N PRO A 50 1.13 1.85 14.50
CA PRO A 50 1.85 2.24 13.29
C PRO A 50 0.95 3.01 12.33
N LYS A 51 1.57 3.80 11.44
CA LYS A 51 0.86 4.51 10.38
C LYS A 51 0.04 3.53 9.55
N LYS A 52 -1.18 3.91 9.18
CA LYS A 52 -2.04 3.04 8.37
C LYS A 52 -1.44 2.86 6.98
N PHE A 53 -1.19 1.62 6.57
CA PHE A 53 -0.46 1.33 5.33
C PHE A 53 -1.14 0.33 4.41
N VAL A 54 -0.85 0.46 3.11
CA VAL A 54 -1.19 -0.51 2.07
C VAL A 54 0.06 -0.85 1.27
N VAL A 55 0.37 -2.13 1.15
CA VAL A 55 1.47 -2.65 0.33
C VAL A 55 0.89 -3.37 -0.89
N PHE A 56 1.22 -2.88 -2.07
CA PHE A 56 0.93 -3.53 -3.34
C PHE A 56 2.03 -4.53 -3.66
N MET A 57 1.58 -5.74 -3.96
CA MET A 57 2.39 -6.91 -4.29
C MET A 57 1.94 -7.45 -5.64
N ASP A 58 2.90 -7.92 -6.44
CA ASP A 58 2.64 -8.31 -7.82
C ASP A 58 1.96 -9.69 -7.93
N ASN A 59 2.09 -10.55 -6.92
CA ASN A 59 1.44 -11.87 -6.90
C ASN A 59 0.99 -12.27 -5.49
N THR A 60 0.03 -13.20 -5.43
CA THR A 60 -0.60 -13.64 -4.19
C THR A 60 0.35 -14.40 -3.26
N THR A 61 1.29 -15.16 -3.80
CA THR A 61 2.28 -15.91 -3.00
C THR A 61 3.20 -14.97 -2.23
N HIS A 62 3.79 -13.97 -2.90
CA HIS A 62 4.65 -12.98 -2.24
C HIS A 62 3.84 -12.11 -1.26
N MET A 63 2.59 -11.80 -1.58
CA MET A 63 1.70 -11.07 -0.69
C MET A 63 1.49 -11.80 0.64
N GLU A 64 1.14 -13.10 0.60
CA GLU A 64 0.99 -13.89 1.82
C GLU A 64 2.31 -14.04 2.60
N ALA A 65 3.40 -14.29 1.89
CA ALA A 65 4.72 -14.46 2.49
C ALA A 65 5.20 -13.17 3.17
N ALA A 66 5.02 -12.01 2.53
CA ALA A 66 5.38 -10.71 3.08
C ALA A 66 4.55 -10.36 4.31
N THR A 67 3.23 -10.60 4.29
CA THR A 67 2.42 -10.40 5.50
C THR A 67 2.88 -11.29 6.64
N LYS A 68 3.12 -12.58 6.38
CA LYS A 68 3.63 -13.52 7.40
C LYS A 68 5.00 -13.08 7.92
N ALA A 69 5.89 -12.58 7.07
CA ALA A 69 7.20 -12.06 7.46
C ALA A 69 7.08 -10.83 8.37
N LEU A 70 6.22 -9.86 8.02
CA LEU A 70 5.99 -8.68 8.84
C LEU A 70 5.34 -9.03 10.18
N CYS A 71 4.38 -9.97 10.19
CA CYS A 71 3.76 -10.49 11.40
C CYS A 71 4.75 -11.12 12.39
N LYS A 72 5.87 -11.69 11.94
CA LYS A 72 6.92 -12.21 12.84
C LYS A 72 7.59 -11.10 13.67
N SER A 73 7.49 -9.86 13.23
CA SER A 73 8.00 -8.69 13.95
C SER A 73 7.01 -8.16 15.00
N LEU A 74 5.84 -8.78 15.12
CA LEU A 74 4.80 -8.42 16.08
C LEU A 74 4.53 -9.57 17.07
N PRO A 75 4.02 -9.25 18.28
CA PRO A 75 3.41 -10.25 19.15
C PRO A 75 2.31 -11.05 18.43
N PRO A 76 2.18 -12.37 18.68
CA PRO A 76 1.26 -13.24 17.92
C PRO A 76 -0.20 -12.76 17.87
N HIS A 77 -0.70 -12.15 18.95
CA HIS A 77 -2.08 -11.64 19.02
C HIS A 77 -2.31 -10.34 18.23
N LEU A 78 -1.23 -9.67 17.81
CA LEU A 78 -1.28 -8.46 16.99
C LEU A 78 -1.07 -8.74 15.51
N CYS A 79 -0.72 -9.97 15.12
CA CYS A 79 -0.66 -10.38 13.72
C CYS A 79 -1.98 -10.13 12.98
N ASP A 80 -3.12 -10.18 13.68
CA ASP A 80 -4.44 -9.88 13.11
C ASP A 80 -4.63 -8.41 12.73
N LYS A 81 -3.72 -7.52 13.13
CA LYS A 81 -3.69 -6.11 12.72
C LYS A 81 -3.12 -5.92 11.32
N ILE A 82 -2.53 -6.95 10.72
CA ILE A 82 -1.99 -6.93 9.36
C ILE A 82 -2.65 -8.05 8.55
N LYS A 83 -3.33 -7.69 7.46
CA LYS A 83 -4.07 -8.65 6.63
C LYS A 83 -3.59 -8.61 5.19
N TRP A 84 -3.88 -9.67 4.44
CA TRP A 84 -3.75 -9.68 2.99
C TRP A 84 -5.10 -9.92 2.32
N PHE A 85 -5.24 -9.47 1.07
CA PHE A 85 -6.43 -9.72 0.26
C PHE A 85 -6.07 -10.10 -1.17
N HIS A 86 -6.66 -11.21 -1.64
CA HIS A 86 -6.61 -11.63 -3.03
C HIS A 86 -8.02 -11.77 -3.61
N ALA A 87 -8.12 -11.74 -4.94
CA ALA A 87 -9.40 -11.69 -5.67
C ALA A 87 -10.35 -12.86 -5.41
N THR A 88 -9.86 -14.00 -4.90
CA THR A 88 -10.69 -15.18 -4.59
C THR A 88 -11.34 -15.15 -3.20
N MET A 89 -11.10 -14.11 -2.38
CA MET A 89 -11.78 -13.94 -1.09
C MET A 89 -13.23 -13.47 -1.27
N THR A 90 -14.12 -13.89 -0.36
CA THR A 90 -15.55 -13.54 -0.45
C THR A 90 -15.77 -12.04 -0.21
N ASN A 91 -16.73 -11.46 -0.94
CA ASN A 91 -17.09 -10.04 -0.77
C ASN A 91 -17.47 -9.68 0.67
N GLY A 92 -18.13 -10.59 1.39
CA GLY A 92 -18.48 -10.40 2.81
C GLY A 92 -17.24 -10.21 3.68
N TYR A 93 -16.29 -11.15 3.58
CA TYR A 93 -15.02 -11.10 4.32
C TYR A 93 -14.23 -9.82 4.00
N CYS A 94 -14.11 -9.49 2.72
CA CYS A 94 -13.41 -8.30 2.26
C CYS A 94 -14.05 -7.02 2.81
N ASN A 95 -15.38 -6.92 2.77
CA ASN A 95 -16.12 -5.77 3.28
C ASN A 95 -16.00 -5.60 4.81
N GLU A 96 -16.01 -6.70 5.57
CA GLU A 96 -15.85 -6.66 7.02
C GLU A 96 -14.46 -6.17 7.42
N ASN A 97 -13.41 -6.77 6.85
CA ASN A 97 -12.06 -6.32 7.14
C ASN A 97 -11.82 -4.89 6.62
N LEU A 98 -12.45 -4.48 5.52
CA LEU A 98 -12.38 -3.10 5.05
C LEU A 98 -13.00 -2.11 6.06
N LYS A 99 -14.11 -2.49 6.70
CA LYS A 99 -14.70 -1.70 7.79
C LYS A 99 -13.74 -1.61 8.98
N SER A 100 -13.11 -2.72 9.38
CA SER A 100 -12.12 -2.73 10.46
C SER A 100 -10.89 -1.88 10.13
N PHE A 101 -10.41 -1.92 8.89
CA PHE A 101 -9.32 -1.06 8.43
C PHE A 101 -9.68 0.43 8.45
N ARG A 102 -10.90 0.78 8.04
CA ARG A 102 -11.40 2.17 8.16
C ARG A 102 -11.42 2.64 9.61
N LYS A 103 -11.89 1.80 10.53
CA LYS A 103 -11.91 2.08 11.98
C LYS A 103 -10.52 2.13 12.64
N GLY A 104 -9.45 1.75 11.94
CA GLY A 104 -8.10 1.64 12.50
C GLY A 104 -7.88 0.39 13.35
N GLU A 105 -8.80 -0.58 13.32
CA GLU A 105 -8.65 -1.87 13.97
C GLU A 105 -7.62 -2.75 13.25
N ILE A 106 -7.43 -2.55 11.95
CA ILE A 106 -6.36 -3.12 11.12
C ILE A 106 -5.42 -1.98 10.72
N TRP A 107 -4.12 -2.20 10.88
CA TRP A 107 -3.06 -1.22 10.60
C TRP A 107 -2.56 -1.31 9.17
N GLY A 108 -2.48 -2.53 8.63
CA GLY A 108 -1.79 -2.80 7.37
C GLY A 108 -2.54 -3.76 6.46
N LEU A 109 -2.53 -3.46 5.16
CA LEU A 109 -3.08 -4.35 4.14
C LEU A 109 -2.04 -4.67 3.06
N PHE A 110 -1.92 -5.94 2.72
CA PHE A 110 -1.18 -6.42 1.56
C PHE A 110 -2.17 -6.80 0.47
N VAL A 111 -2.00 -6.24 -0.73
CA VAL A 111 -2.98 -6.39 -1.82
C VAL A 111 -2.29 -6.63 -3.15
N THR A 112 -3.02 -7.27 -4.06
CA THR A 112 -2.71 -7.33 -5.50
C THR A 112 -3.63 -6.38 -6.26
N ASP A 113 -3.33 -6.09 -7.54
CA ASP A 113 -4.15 -5.19 -8.37
C ASP A 113 -5.61 -5.57 -8.47
N ALA A 114 -5.86 -6.86 -8.65
CA ALA A 114 -7.20 -7.40 -8.80
C ALA A 114 -8.09 -7.04 -7.60
N PHE A 115 -7.48 -6.84 -6.42
CA PHE A 115 -8.18 -6.39 -5.22
C PHE A 115 -8.15 -4.87 -5.04
N GLY A 116 -7.06 -4.21 -5.45
CA GLY A 116 -6.93 -2.76 -5.39
C GLY A 116 -8.09 -2.03 -6.05
N MET A 117 -8.48 -2.40 -7.27
CA MET A 117 -9.44 -1.64 -8.09
C MET A 117 -10.82 -1.35 -7.44
N GLY A 118 -11.26 -2.12 -6.44
CA GLY A 118 -12.54 -1.89 -5.73
C GLY A 118 -12.44 -1.16 -4.37
N LEU A 119 -11.23 -0.91 -3.87
CA LEU A 119 -11.03 -0.38 -2.52
C LEU A 119 -11.09 1.15 -2.45
N ASN A 120 -12.19 1.69 -1.92
CA ASN A 120 -12.27 3.08 -1.47
C ASN A 120 -11.77 3.19 -0.02
N LEU A 121 -10.55 3.71 0.15
CA LEU A 121 -9.86 3.85 1.42
C LEU A 121 -9.47 5.32 1.64
N PRO A 122 -10.31 6.14 2.30
CA PRO A 122 -10.09 7.57 2.37
C PRO A 122 -8.90 8.02 3.25
N ASP A 123 -8.34 7.15 4.08
CA ASP A 123 -7.40 7.53 5.16
C ASP A 123 -6.14 6.65 5.20
N ILE A 124 -5.44 6.48 4.06
CA ILE A 124 -4.17 5.75 4.02
C ILE A 124 -3.01 6.75 4.14
N GLU A 125 -2.14 6.52 5.12
CA GLU A 125 -0.96 7.36 5.37
C GLU A 125 0.25 6.90 4.56
N LEU A 126 0.39 5.58 4.33
CA LEU A 126 1.48 4.99 3.55
C LEU A 126 0.94 4.07 2.46
N VAL A 127 1.30 4.36 1.20
CA VAL A 127 1.10 3.42 0.08
C VAL A 127 2.47 2.96 -0.40
N ILE A 128 2.67 1.67 -0.49
CA ILE A 128 3.96 1.09 -0.87
C ILE A 128 3.75 0.22 -2.10
N GLN A 129 4.59 0.41 -3.11
CA GLN A 129 4.79 -0.56 -4.16
C GLN A 129 6.05 -1.37 -3.84
N TYR A 130 5.92 -2.67 -3.58
CA TYR A 130 7.07 -3.55 -3.32
C TYR A 130 7.49 -4.26 -4.59
N HIS A 131 8.66 -3.88 -5.13
CA HIS A 131 9.13 -4.28 -6.45
C HIS A 131 8.19 -3.77 -7.57
N ALA A 132 8.69 -3.62 -8.81
CA ALA A 132 7.83 -3.23 -9.93
C ALA A 132 7.86 -4.22 -11.05
N THR A 133 6.68 -4.72 -11.37
CA THR A 133 6.34 -5.30 -12.68
C THR A 133 5.22 -4.52 -13.38
N CYS A 134 4.72 -3.43 -12.80
CA CYS A 134 3.63 -2.63 -13.35
C CYS A 134 4.12 -1.43 -14.17
N ASP A 135 3.23 -0.90 -15.01
CA ASP A 135 3.47 0.35 -15.71
C ASP A 135 3.27 1.59 -14.81
N PHE A 136 3.73 2.75 -15.30
CA PHE A 136 3.65 4.01 -14.58
C PHE A 136 2.20 4.46 -14.30
N SER A 137 1.26 4.19 -15.20
CA SER A 137 -0.14 4.59 -15.03
C SER A 137 -0.76 3.84 -13.84
N MET A 138 -0.50 2.53 -13.76
CA MET A 138 -0.92 1.70 -12.67
C MET A 138 -0.25 2.10 -11.35
N LEU A 139 1.06 2.38 -11.37
CA LEU A 139 1.77 2.91 -10.21
C LEU A 139 1.12 4.22 -9.70
N TRP A 140 0.86 5.16 -10.60
CA TRP A 140 0.24 6.44 -10.26
C TRP A 140 -1.18 6.27 -9.70
N GLN A 141 -1.98 5.37 -10.27
CA GLN A 141 -3.30 5.03 -9.75
C GLN A 141 -3.24 4.40 -8.36
N ARG A 142 -2.23 3.57 -8.07
CA ARG A 142 -2.00 3.00 -6.74
C ARG A 142 -1.64 4.10 -5.75
N PHE A 143 -0.73 4.99 -6.13
CA PHE A 143 -0.26 6.10 -5.28
C PHE A 143 -1.35 7.10 -4.98
N GLY A 144 -2.21 7.44 -5.94
CA GLY A 144 -3.38 8.31 -5.73
C GLY A 144 -4.46 7.74 -4.80
N ARG A 145 -4.24 6.57 -4.20
CA ARG A 145 -5.07 6.03 -3.11
C ARG A 145 -4.61 6.52 -1.73
N ALA A 146 -3.38 7.00 -1.62
CA ALA A 146 -2.90 7.63 -0.41
C ALA A 146 -3.63 8.97 -0.20
N GLY A 147 -3.84 9.39 1.05
CA GLY A 147 -4.22 10.78 1.35
C GLY A 147 -5.48 11.31 0.64
N ARG A 148 -6.54 10.50 0.49
CA ARG A 148 -7.80 10.97 -0.14
C ARG A 148 -8.47 12.11 0.64
N ALA A 149 -8.31 12.14 1.95
CA ALA A 149 -8.65 13.31 2.75
C ALA A 149 -7.53 14.37 2.59
N LEU A 150 -7.86 15.52 2.01
CA LEU A 150 -6.93 16.65 1.82
C LEU A 150 -6.29 17.17 3.12
N SER A 151 -6.87 16.83 4.28
CA SER A 151 -6.32 17.14 5.60
C SER A 151 -5.20 16.21 6.04
N ILE A 152 -4.87 15.16 5.26
CA ILE A 152 -3.85 14.17 5.58
C ILE A 152 -2.71 14.27 4.56
N THR A 153 -1.49 14.43 5.06
CA THR A 153 -0.28 14.22 4.27
C THR A 153 0.04 12.74 4.25
N ALA A 154 0.05 12.13 3.06
CA ALA A 154 0.40 10.74 2.88
C ALA A 154 1.76 10.60 2.21
N THR A 155 2.34 9.40 2.25
CA THR A 155 3.59 9.08 1.56
C THR A 155 3.38 7.86 0.68
N ALA A 156 3.74 7.99 -0.59
CA ALA A 156 3.80 6.89 -1.52
C ALA A 156 5.26 6.48 -1.75
N ILE A 157 5.59 5.23 -1.46
CA ILE A 157 6.95 4.70 -1.51
C ILE A 157 7.03 3.65 -2.62
N PHE A 158 7.97 3.83 -3.52
CA PHE A 158 8.32 2.83 -4.52
C PHE A 158 9.62 2.13 -4.12
N LEU A 159 9.54 0.85 -3.77
CA LEU A 159 10.71 0.01 -3.49
C LEU A 159 11.16 -0.69 -4.78
N VAL A 160 12.36 -0.37 -5.25
CA VAL A 160 12.87 -0.78 -6.56
C VAL A 160 14.19 -1.54 -6.40
N LYS A 161 14.46 -2.51 -7.29
CA LYS A 161 15.74 -3.24 -7.27
C LYS A 161 16.91 -2.25 -7.33
N SER A 162 17.91 -2.44 -6.46
CA SER A 162 19.07 -1.54 -6.32
C SER A 162 19.83 -1.26 -7.63
N GLY A 163 19.82 -2.19 -8.59
CA GLY A 163 20.43 -2.01 -9.91
C GLY A 163 19.80 -0.95 -10.81
N PHE A 164 18.71 -0.29 -10.39
CA PHE A 164 18.10 0.84 -11.10
C PHE A 164 18.52 2.21 -10.54
N PHE A 165 19.36 2.24 -9.51
CA PHE A 165 19.93 3.48 -8.99
C PHE A 165 21.30 3.69 -9.63
N ASP A 166 21.53 4.90 -10.13
CA ASP A 166 22.86 5.30 -10.59
C ASP A 166 23.85 5.20 -9.42
N THR A 167 25.03 4.65 -9.69
CA THR A 167 26.12 4.65 -8.70
C THR A 167 26.58 6.09 -8.52
N ALA A 168 26.47 6.60 -7.29
CA ALA A 168 26.90 7.95 -6.92
C ALA A 168 28.42 8.14 -7.06
#